data_AF-A0A8T9FXH2-F1
#
_entry.id   AF-A0A8T9FXH2-F1
#
_cell.length_a   1.000
_cell.length_b   1.000
_cell.length_c   1.000
_cell.angle_alpha   90.00
_cell.angle_beta   90.00
_cell.angle_gamma   90.00
#
_symmetry.space_group_name_H-M   'P 1'
#
loop_
_entity.id
_entity.type
_entity.pdbx_description
1 polymer ?
#
loop_
_entity_poly.entity_id
_entity_poly.type
_entity_poly.pdbx_seq_one_letter_code
_entity_poly.pdbx_strand_id
1 'polypeptide(L)'
;MTKSENGRRRERQDAHWIEWLTGIVSALLVAALLGWLGWEALMRPTTPPDLSIHVVSTQPSSGGYRVAFDISNAGTTTAAAVTVIGRLIKDGQVIEESPVVFDYVAAQSKTQGAIFFRNDPAASEMVMRPAGYTSP
;
A
#
# COMPACT_ATOMS: atom_id res chain seq x y z
N MET A 1 12.17 -38.61 -62.33
CA MET A 1 11.89 -39.74 -61.41
C MET A 1 12.38 -39.38 -60.02
N THR A 2 11.52 -39.62 -59.04
CA THR A 2 11.58 -39.33 -57.59
C THR A 2 12.39 -40.35 -56.79
N LYS A 3 13.01 -39.95 -55.66
CA LYS A 3 12.94 -40.72 -54.41
C LYS A 3 13.17 -39.88 -53.15
N SER A 4 12.17 -39.95 -52.28
CA SER A 4 12.06 -39.56 -50.85
C SER A 4 13.09 -40.35 -49.99
N GLU A 5 13.54 -39.97 -48.79
CA GLU A 5 12.84 -39.85 -47.49
C GLU A 5 13.84 -39.22 -46.49
N ASN A 6 13.51 -38.13 -45.80
CA ASN A 6 12.85 -38.10 -44.50
C ASN A 6 13.59 -38.84 -43.37
N GLY A 7 14.32 -38.07 -42.55
CA GLY A 7 14.97 -38.55 -41.34
C GLY A 7 14.84 -37.53 -40.20
N ARG A 8 13.61 -37.11 -39.86
CA ARG A 8 13.37 -36.47 -38.55
C ARG A 8 13.58 -37.54 -37.49
N ARG A 9 14.81 -37.64 -37.00
CA ARG A 9 15.15 -38.37 -35.78
C ARG A 9 14.48 -37.64 -34.61
N ARG A 10 13.20 -37.91 -34.39
CA ARG A 10 12.59 -37.74 -33.07
C ARG A 10 13.29 -38.76 -32.20
N GLU A 11 14.28 -38.32 -31.43
CA GLU A 11 14.70 -39.10 -30.27
C GLU A 11 13.45 -39.33 -29.43
N ARG A 12 12.92 -40.56 -29.47
CA ARG A 12 12.09 -41.05 -28.38
C ARG A 12 13.07 -41.24 -27.22
N GLN A 13 13.36 -40.16 -26.52
CA GLN A 13 13.88 -40.25 -25.17
C GLN A 13 12.70 -40.70 -24.33
N ASP A 14 12.70 -41.97 -23.92
CA ASP A 14 11.82 -42.41 -22.85
C ASP A 14 12.10 -41.50 -21.68
N ALA A 15 11.14 -40.62 -21.36
CA ALA A 15 11.28 -39.64 -20.30
C ALA A 15 11.73 -40.39 -19.03
N HIS A 16 12.94 -40.10 -18.57
CA HIS A 16 13.55 -40.83 -17.47
C HIS A 16 12.62 -40.69 -16.24
N TRP A 17 12.44 -41.73 -15.42
CA TRP A 17 11.48 -41.72 -14.29
C TRP A 17 11.61 -40.49 -13.36
N ILE A 18 12.82 -39.93 -13.30
CA ILE A 18 13.13 -38.73 -12.54
C ILE A 18 12.53 -37.45 -13.14
N GLU A 19 12.37 -37.38 -14.47
CA GLU A 19 11.69 -36.28 -15.17
C GLU A 19 10.19 -36.27 -14.87
N TRP A 20 9.58 -37.46 -14.78
CA TRP A 20 8.19 -37.59 -14.35
C TRP A 20 8.02 -37.25 -12.87
N LEU A 21 8.94 -37.70 -12.02
CA LEU A 21 8.94 -37.36 -10.60
C LEU A 21 9.06 -35.85 -10.39
N THR A 22 10.03 -35.20 -11.04
CA THR A 22 10.22 -33.75 -10.94
C THR A 22 9.02 -33.02 -11.50
N GLY A 23 8.46 -33.46 -12.63
CA GLY A 23 7.24 -32.90 -13.20
C GLY A 23 6.05 -32.95 -12.24
N ILE A 24 5.80 -34.10 -11.61
CA ILE A 24 4.71 -34.26 -10.63
C ILE A 24 4.95 -33.37 -9.41
N VAL A 25 6.17 -33.35 -8.86
CA VAL A 25 6.50 -32.52 -7.70
C VAL A 25 6.32 -31.04 -8.02
N SER A 26 6.83 -30.57 -9.17
CA SER A 26 6.62 -29.19 -9.63
C SER A 26 5.15 -28.86 -9.83
N ALA A 27 4.37 -29.75 -10.44
CA ALA A 27 2.93 -29.55 -10.63
C ALA A 27 2.19 -29.45 -9.30
N LEU A 28 2.53 -30.29 -8.32
CA LEU A 28 1.94 -30.24 -6.97
C LEU A 28 2.30 -28.94 -6.24
N LEU A 29 3.54 -28.46 -6.34
CA LEU A 29 3.96 -27.19 -5.74
C LEU A 29 3.20 -26.00 -6.34
N VAL A 30 3.05 -25.99 -7.68
CA VAL A 30 2.27 -24.95 -8.37
C VAL A 30 0.79 -25.03 -7.95
N ALA A 31 0.20 -26.23 -7.92
CA ALA A 31 -1.17 -26.42 -7.49
C ALA A 31 -1.39 -25.98 -6.02
N ALA A 32 -0.45 -26.28 -5.14
CA ALA A 32 -0.49 -25.84 -3.74
C ALA A 32 -0.42 -24.31 -3.62
N LEU A 33 0.48 -23.65 -4.37
CA LEU A 33 0.58 -22.20 -4.40
C LEU A 33 -0.70 -21.56 -4.94
N LEU A 34 -1.27 -22.08 -6.03
CA LEU A 34 -2.52 -21.59 -6.60
C LEU A 34 -3.70 -21.79 -5.64
N GLY A 35 -3.78 -22.96 -4.99
CA GLY A 35 -4.79 -23.25 -3.97
C GLY A 35 -4.69 -22.30 -2.79
N TRP A 36 -3.47 -22.03 -2.32
CA TRP A 36 -3.22 -21.07 -1.25
C TRP A 36 -3.62 -19.64 -1.65
N LEU A 37 -3.22 -19.17 -2.84
CA LEU A 37 -3.62 -17.85 -3.34
C LEU A 37 -5.13 -17.73 -3.53
N GLY A 38 -5.79 -18.78 -4.00
CA GLY A 38 -7.24 -18.82 -4.16
C GLY A 38 -7.97 -18.76 -2.82
N TRP A 39 -7.51 -19.52 -1.83
CA TRP A 39 -8.01 -19.45 -0.46
C TRP A 39 -7.87 -18.03 0.12
N GLU A 40 -6.66 -17.47 0.00
CA GLU A 40 -6.35 -16.14 0.52
C GLU A 40 -7.21 -15.05 -0.15
N ALA A 41 -7.44 -15.15 -1.46
CA ALA A 41 -8.26 -14.21 -2.21
C ALA A 41 -9.75 -14.26 -1.81
N LEU A 42 -10.26 -15.43 -1.42
CA LEU A 42 -11.67 -15.63 -1.08
C LEU A 42 -11.98 -15.37 0.40
N MET A 43 -11.03 -15.65 1.29
CA MET A 43 -11.26 -15.60 2.74
C MET A 43 -10.77 -14.30 3.40
N ARG A 44 -10.04 -13.43 2.68
CA ARG A 44 -9.58 -12.16 3.24
C ARG A 44 -10.75 -11.23 3.58
N PRO A 45 -10.88 -10.77 4.84
CA PRO A 45 -11.93 -9.84 5.22
C PRO A 45 -11.68 -8.45 4.65
N THR A 46 -12.74 -7.85 4.12
CA THR A 46 -12.77 -6.43 3.75
C THR A 46 -13.01 -5.60 5.01
N THR A 47 -12.04 -4.78 5.40
CA THR A 47 -12.13 -3.85 6.52
C THR A 47 -12.14 -2.42 6.00
N PRO A 48 -12.90 -1.50 6.64
CA PRO A 48 -12.89 -0.09 6.27
C PRO A 48 -11.50 0.51 6.46
N PRO A 49 -11.22 1.68 5.85
CA PRO A 49 -9.96 2.37 6.06
C PRO A 49 -9.73 2.68 7.54
N ASP A 50 -8.53 2.39 8.02
CA ASP A 50 -8.08 2.65 9.39
C ASP A 50 -6.87 3.58 9.36
N LEU A 51 -7.14 4.88 9.48
CA LEU A 51 -6.19 5.94 9.19
C LEU A 51 -5.50 6.43 10.46
N SER A 52 -4.18 6.42 10.47
CA SER A 52 -3.34 6.95 11.55
C SER A 52 -2.29 7.91 11.02
N ILE A 53 -1.90 8.90 11.84
CA ILE A 53 -0.92 9.92 11.47
C ILE A 53 0.31 9.81 12.37
N HIS A 54 1.49 9.92 11.77
CA HIS A 54 2.75 10.01 12.47
C HIS A 54 3.56 11.22 11.97
N VAL A 55 3.87 12.16 12.87
CA VAL A 55 4.68 13.34 12.53
C VAL A 55 6.14 12.92 12.37
N VAL A 56 6.74 13.23 11.22
CA VAL A 56 8.11 12.86 10.87
C VAL A 56 9.08 13.99 11.20
N SER A 57 8.75 15.23 10.85
CA SER A 57 9.60 16.38 11.17
C SER A 57 8.84 17.70 11.12
N THR A 58 9.32 18.66 11.92
CA THR A 58 8.90 20.06 11.87
C THR A 58 10.10 20.91 11.54
N GLN A 59 10.01 21.72 10.47
CA GLN A 59 11.12 22.55 10.00
C GLN A 59 10.62 23.95 9.64
N PRO A 60 11.42 25.01 9.89
CA PRO A 60 11.14 26.33 9.34
C PRO A 60 11.03 26.30 7.81
N SER A 61 10.16 27.12 7.24
CA SER A 61 9.93 27.30 5.81
C SER A 61 9.75 28.80 5.51
N SER A 62 9.81 29.18 4.23
CA SER A 62 9.79 30.59 3.81
C SER A 62 8.57 31.38 4.28
N GLY A 63 7.46 30.72 4.64
CA GLY A 63 6.23 31.33 5.13
C GLY A 63 5.78 30.87 6.52
N GLY A 64 6.65 30.23 7.31
CA GLY A 64 6.31 29.70 8.64
C GLY A 64 7.01 28.37 8.90
N TYR A 65 6.22 27.31 9.12
CA TYR A 65 6.70 26.00 9.53
C TYR A 65 6.06 24.91 8.67
N ARG A 66 6.88 23.97 8.19
CA ARG A 66 6.46 22.78 7.47
C ARG A 66 6.50 21.59 8.43
N VAL A 67 5.35 20.95 8.62
CA VAL A 67 5.22 19.72 9.40
C VAL A 67 5.01 18.57 8.42
N ALA A 68 6.05 17.78 8.21
CA ALA A 68 5.98 16.56 7.42
C ALA A 68 5.46 15.41 8.29
N PHE A 69 4.54 14.63 7.73
CA PHE A 69 3.93 13.50 8.42
C PHE A 69 3.64 12.38 7.44
N ASP A 70 3.46 11.20 8.01
CA ASP A 70 2.99 10.03 7.33
C ASP A 70 1.54 9.75 7.72
N ILE A 71 0.72 9.41 6.75
CA ILE A 71 -0.61 8.81 6.96
C ILE A 71 -0.55 7.32 6.58
N SER A 72 -0.98 6.46 7.49
CA SER A 72 -1.02 5.01 7.29
C SER A 72 -2.46 4.53 7.27
N ASN A 73 -2.78 3.59 6.38
CA ASN A 73 -4.06 2.90 6.33
C ASN A 73 -3.86 1.42 6.66
N ALA A 74 -4.27 0.98 7.85
CA ALA A 74 -4.19 -0.42 8.25
C ALA A 74 -5.36 -1.27 7.71
N GLY A 75 -6.39 -0.63 7.17
CA GLY A 75 -7.54 -1.27 6.55
C GLY A 75 -7.21 -1.95 5.22
N THR A 76 -8.06 -2.89 4.81
CA THR A 76 -7.93 -3.61 3.53
C THR A 76 -8.66 -2.93 2.36
N THR A 77 -9.23 -1.74 2.60
CA THR A 77 -9.85 -0.89 1.57
C THR A 77 -9.16 0.47 1.47
N THR A 78 -9.12 1.01 0.25
CA THR A 78 -8.52 2.33 -0.04
C THR A 78 -9.44 3.45 0.42
N ALA A 79 -8.87 4.49 1.04
CA ALA A 79 -9.57 5.73 1.31
C ALA A 79 -9.30 6.75 0.20
N ALA A 80 -10.34 7.44 -0.27
CA ALA A 80 -10.23 8.51 -1.26
C ALA A 80 -10.52 9.88 -0.62
N ALA A 81 -10.04 10.96 -1.24
CA ALA A 81 -10.27 12.34 -0.82
C ALA A 81 -10.05 12.56 0.69
N VAL A 82 -8.98 11.99 1.22
CA VAL A 82 -8.69 11.99 2.66
C VAL A 82 -8.29 13.39 3.09
N THR A 83 -9.12 14.03 3.89
CA THR A 83 -8.82 15.33 4.47
C THR A 83 -8.13 15.12 5.81
N VAL A 84 -6.93 15.68 5.97
CA VAL A 84 -6.21 15.75 7.24
C VAL A 84 -6.26 17.18 7.75
N ILE A 85 -6.57 17.35 9.02
CA ILE A 85 -6.57 18.66 9.69
C ILE A 85 -5.47 18.67 10.74
N GLY A 86 -4.59 19.66 10.64
CA GLY A 86 -3.65 20.04 11.68
C GLY A 86 -4.13 21.28 12.42
N ARG A 87 -4.07 21.26 13.75
CA ARG A 87 -4.45 22.39 14.63
C ARG A 87 -3.29 22.72 15.56
N LEU A 88 -3.06 24.02 15.75
CA LEU A 88 -2.26 24.54 16.85
C LEU A 88 -3.18 25.11 17.91
N ILE A 89 -3.00 24.66 19.14
CA ILE A 89 -3.79 25.01 20.30
C ILE A 89 -2.89 25.71 21.31
N LYS A 90 -3.32 26.88 21.76
CA LYS A 90 -2.65 27.66 22.79
C LYS A 90 -3.66 28.14 23.80
N ASP A 91 -3.39 27.91 25.09
CA ASP A 91 -4.28 28.27 26.20
C ASP A 91 -5.73 27.72 26.01
N GLY A 92 -5.84 26.51 25.46
CA GLY A 92 -7.11 25.83 25.19
C GLY A 92 -7.89 26.34 23.98
N GLN A 93 -7.36 27.30 23.22
CA GLN A 93 -7.98 27.83 22.01
C GLN A 93 -7.20 27.42 20.76
N VAL A 94 -7.92 27.04 19.70
CA VAL A 94 -7.32 26.80 18.39
C VAL A 94 -6.88 28.16 17.82
N ILE A 95 -5.56 28.36 17.74
CA ILE A 95 -4.97 29.59 17.20
C ILE A 95 -4.69 29.49 15.70
N GLU A 96 -4.57 28.26 15.19
CA GLU A 96 -4.37 28.01 13.77
C GLU A 96 -4.92 26.64 13.39
N GLU A 97 -5.54 26.55 12.22
CA GLU A 97 -6.02 25.31 11.60
C GLU A 97 -5.59 25.30 10.13
N SER A 98 -5.06 24.17 9.66
CA SER A 98 -4.57 24.03 8.30
C SER A 98 -4.92 22.63 7.77
N PRO A 99 -5.67 22.53 6.64
CA PRO A 99 -6.02 21.26 6.02
C PRO A 99 -5.05 20.86 4.90
N VAL A 100 -4.95 19.56 4.66
CA VAL A 100 -4.40 18.99 3.42
C VAL A 100 -5.25 17.82 2.96
N VAL A 101 -5.38 17.64 1.65
CA VAL A 101 -6.14 16.55 1.05
C VAL A 101 -5.21 15.60 0.31
N PHE A 102 -5.39 14.31 0.55
CA PHE A 102 -4.77 13.25 -0.24
C PHE A 102 -5.82 12.66 -1.17
N ASP A 103 -5.49 12.52 -2.45
CA ASP A 103 -6.40 11.89 -3.41
C ASP A 103 -6.75 10.48 -2.98
N TYR A 104 -5.73 9.72 -2.54
CA TYR A 104 -5.88 8.36 -2.04
C TYR A 104 -4.88 8.02 -0.94
N VAL A 105 -5.31 7.16 -0.01
CA VAL A 105 -4.44 6.41 0.89
C VAL A 105 -4.77 4.93 0.73
N ALA A 106 -3.89 4.22 0.01
CA ALA A 106 -4.11 2.83 -0.38
C ALA A 106 -4.23 1.90 0.83
N ALA A 107 -5.00 0.81 0.67
CA ALA A 107 -5.12 -0.25 1.66
C ALA A 107 -3.74 -0.77 2.10
N GLN A 108 -3.58 -1.00 3.41
CA GLN A 108 -2.37 -1.58 4.02
C GLN A 108 -1.07 -0.86 3.61
N SER A 109 -1.16 0.47 3.45
CA SER A 109 -0.07 1.28 2.89
C SER A 109 0.12 2.58 3.67
N LYS A 110 1.19 3.29 3.31
CA LYS A 110 1.64 4.52 3.93
C LYS A 110 1.87 5.58 2.85
N THR A 111 1.44 6.80 3.12
CA THR A 111 1.57 7.95 2.21
C THR A 111 2.14 9.14 2.97
N GLN A 112 3.02 9.89 2.32
CA GLN A 112 3.69 11.06 2.90
C GLN A 112 2.98 12.34 2.51
N GLY A 113 2.86 13.27 3.46
CA GLY A 113 2.39 14.62 3.19
C GLY A 113 2.99 15.64 4.14
N ALA A 114 2.58 16.89 3.95
CA ALA A 114 2.96 17.98 4.82
C ALA A 114 1.82 18.98 4.97
N ILE A 115 1.74 19.57 6.16
CA ILE A 115 0.91 20.74 6.45
C ILE A 115 1.84 21.91 6.77
N PHE A 116 1.40 23.12 6.41
CA PHE A 116 2.09 24.35 6.74
C PHE A 116 1.33 25.12 7.80
N PHE A 117 2.07 25.65 8.77
CA PHE A 117 1.59 26.58 9.79
C PHE A 117 2.35 27.89 9.69
N ARG A 118 1.71 28.99 10.04
CA ARG A 118 2.32 30.31 10.18
C ARG A 118 2.96 30.47 11.56
N ASN A 119 2.32 29.92 12.59
CA ASN A 119 2.82 29.92 13.96
C ASN A 119 3.73 28.72 14.23
N ASP A 120 4.64 28.86 15.20
CA ASP A 120 5.57 27.80 15.59
C ASP A 120 4.82 26.64 16.27
N PRO A 121 4.82 25.42 15.67
CA PRO A 121 4.20 24.25 16.27
C PRO A 121 4.89 23.81 17.57
N ALA A 122 6.14 24.18 17.82
CA ALA A 122 6.84 23.86 19.06
C ALA A 122 6.44 24.77 20.23
N ALA A 123 5.84 25.93 19.95
CA ALA A 123 5.39 26.88 20.97
C ALA A 123 3.92 26.70 21.40
N SER A 124 3.25 25.67 20.85
CA SER A 124 1.82 25.39 21.05
C SER A 124 1.59 23.87 21.10
N GLU A 125 0.43 23.43 21.55
CA GLU A 125 0.03 22.03 21.40
C GLU A 125 -0.41 21.79 19.95
N MET A 126 0.21 20.82 19.27
CA MET A 126 -0.14 20.45 17.90
C MET A 126 -0.93 19.15 17.87
N VAL A 127 -2.13 19.20 17.29
CA VAL A 127 -2.99 18.03 17.09
C VAL A 127 -3.21 17.83 15.60
N MET A 128 -2.96 16.61 15.12
CA MET A 128 -3.23 16.21 13.74
C MET A 128 -4.15 15.00 13.71
N ARG A 129 -5.17 15.04 12.84
CA ARG A 129 -6.08 13.91 12.65
C ARG A 129 -6.62 13.84 11.23
N PRO A 130 -6.94 12.64 10.73
CA PRO A 130 -7.86 12.49 9.61
C PRO A 130 -9.22 13.10 10.01
N ALA A 131 -9.78 13.94 9.16
CA ALA A 131 -11.07 14.58 9.36
C ALA A 131 -12.20 13.84 8.65
N GLY A 132 -11.91 13.22 7.51
CA GLY A 132 -12.85 12.43 6.73
C GLY A 132 -12.21 11.83 5.48
N TYR A 133 -12.93 10.90 4.86
CA TYR A 133 -12.58 10.26 3.59
C TYR A 133 -13.86 9.86 2.85
N THR A 134 -13.75 9.54 1.56
CA THR A 134 -14.81 8.89 0.77
C THR A 134 -14.39 7.49 0.35
N SER A 135 -15.36 6.63 0.07
CA SER A 135 -15.10 5.38 -0.65
C SER A 135 -14.73 5.71 -2.11
N PRO A 136 -13.75 5.01 -2.69
CA PRO A 136 -13.35 5.18 -4.09
C PRO A 136 -14.42 4.69 -5.08
#